data_AF-A0A6B3FVV5-F1
#
_entry.id   AF-A0A6B3FVV5-F1
#
_cell.length_a   1.000
_cell.length_b   1.000
_cell.length_c   1.000
_cell.angle_alpha   90.00
_cell.angle_beta   90.00
_cell.angle_gamma   90.00
#
_symmetry.space_group_name_H-M   'P 1'
#
loop_
_entity.id
_entity.type
_entity.pdbx_description
1 polymer ?
#
loop_
_entity_poly.entity_id
_entity_poly.type
_entity_poly.pdbx_seq_one_letter_code
_entity_poly.pdbx_strand_id
1 'polypeptide(L)' 'TIEDLLAIEEYAKGAATGAVVGGGLLGLEAAGALKGLGLATHVVEFAPRLMPVQVDEGGGAALLRTVQDMGLSVHT' A
#
# COMPACT_ATOMS: atom_id res chain seq x y z
N THR A 1 5.65 -15.11 -4.90
CA THR A 1 5.01 -16.45 -5.01
C THR A 1 4.30 -16.76 -3.70
N ILE A 2 3.79 -17.98 -3.49
CA ILE A 2 3.22 -18.38 -2.19
C ILE A 2 4.32 -18.39 -1.12
N GLU A 3 5.53 -18.79 -1.47
CA GLU A 3 6.68 -18.79 -0.58
C GLU A 3 7.01 -17.37 -0.09
N ASP A 4 6.95 -16.37 -0.97
CA ASP A 4 7.15 -14.97 -0.59
C ASP A 4 6.05 -14.47 0.36
N LEU A 5 4.79 -14.85 0.13
CA LEU A 5 3.67 -14.47 1.01
C LEU A 5 3.92 -14.98 2.43
N LEU A 6 4.25 -16.28 2.57
CA LEU A 6 4.52 -16.88 3.87
C LEU A 6 5.74 -16.25 4.56
N ALA A 7 6.78 -15.91 3.81
CA ALA A 7 7.96 -15.23 4.34
C ALA A 7 7.63 -13.81 4.86
N ILE A 8 6.79 -13.07 4.13
CA ILE A 8 6.33 -11.73 4.54
C ILE A 8 5.47 -11.82 5.80
N GLU A 9 4.51 -12.75 5.84
CA GLU A 9 3.64 -12.95 7.02
C GLU A 9 4.43 -13.31 8.27
N GLU A 10 5.44 -14.18 8.15
CA GLU A 10 6.29 -14.54 9.29
C GLU A 10 7.13 -13.35 9.76
N TYR A 11 7.76 -12.63 8.83
CA TYR A 11 8.56 -11.45 9.15
C TYR A 11 7.73 -10.34 9.83
N ALA A 12 6.48 -10.18 9.39
CA ALA A 12 5.56 -9.17 9.91
C ALA A 12 5.25 -9.33 11.41
N LYS A 13 5.30 -10.55 11.97
CA LYS A 13 4.98 -10.80 13.39
C LYS A 13 5.86 -10.02 14.38
N GLY A 14 7.09 -9.71 14.00
CA GLY A 14 8.04 -8.92 14.81
C GLY A 14 8.15 -7.46 14.39
N ALA A 15 7.42 -7.03 13.38
CA ALA A 15 7.53 -5.69 12.80
C ALA A 15 6.38 -4.79 13.27
N ALA A 16 6.68 -3.49 13.45
CA ALA A 16 5.68 -2.48 13.77
C ALA A 16 5.22 -1.68 12.53
N THR A 17 6.03 -1.68 11.47
CA THR A 17 5.85 -0.80 10.31
C THR A 17 6.22 -1.55 9.04
N GLY A 18 5.42 -1.35 7.99
CA GLY A 18 5.64 -1.92 6.67
C GLY A 18 5.55 -0.84 5.59
N ALA A 19 6.36 -0.98 4.54
CA ALA A 19 6.32 -0.08 3.40
C ALA A 19 6.16 -0.88 2.11
N VAL A 20 5.24 -0.46 1.25
CA VAL A 20 5.07 -0.97 -0.11
C VAL A 20 5.60 0.06 -1.09
N VAL A 21 6.52 -0.35 -1.95
CA VAL A 21 7.07 0.48 -3.02
C VAL A 21 6.29 0.17 -4.30
N GLY A 22 5.52 1.15 -4.77
CA GLY A 22 4.59 1.06 -5.88
C GLY A 22 3.13 1.28 -5.44
N GLY A 23 2.48 2.27 -6.05
CA GLY A 23 1.09 2.68 -5.84
C GLY A 23 0.12 2.19 -6.92
N GLY A 24 0.47 1.13 -7.65
CA GLY A 24 -0.44 0.40 -8.54
C GLY A 24 -1.39 -0.52 -7.76
N LEU A 25 -2.31 -1.19 -8.47
CA LEU A 25 -3.34 -2.04 -7.85
C LEU A 25 -2.76 -3.08 -6.87
N LEU A 26 -1.82 -3.91 -7.33
CA LEU A 26 -1.18 -4.94 -6.50
C LEU A 26 -0.44 -4.35 -5.30
N GLY A 27 0.16 -3.16 -5.45
CA GLY A 27 0.85 -2.48 -4.36
C GLY A 27 -0.13 -2.02 -3.27
N LEU A 28 -1.29 -1.50 -3.66
CA LEU A 28 -2.35 -1.12 -2.73
C LEU A 28 -2.99 -2.34 -2.04
N GLU A 29 -3.14 -3.46 -2.76
CA GLU A 29 -3.58 -4.73 -2.16
C GLU A 29 -2.57 -5.24 -1.13
N ALA A 30 -1.27 -5.19 -1.46
CA ALA A 30 -0.19 -5.55 -0.53
C ALA A 30 -0.18 -4.62 0.70
N ALA A 31 -0.42 -3.32 0.52
CA ALA A 31 -0.52 -2.37 1.63
C ALA A 31 -1.74 -2.69 2.53
N GLY A 32 -2.87 -3.06 1.92
CA GLY A 32 -4.03 -3.57 2.64
C GLY A 32 -3.70 -4.81 3.46
N ALA A 33 -2.93 -5.74 2.91
CA ALA A 33 -2.48 -6.95 3.61
C ALA A 33 -1.55 -6.64 4.79
N LEU A 34 -0.54 -5.77 4.61
CA LEU A 34 0.34 -5.35 5.72
C LEU A 34 -0.45 -4.68 6.85
N LYS A 35 -1.43 -3.83 6.50
CA LYS A 35 -2.34 -3.26 7.49
C LYS A 35 -3.17 -4.34 8.19
N GLY A 36 -3.69 -5.32 7.46
CA GLY A 36 -4.42 -6.46 8.01
C GLY A 36 -3.59 -7.32 8.97
N LEU A 37 -2.27 -7.37 8.76
CA LEU A 37 -1.29 -7.98 9.67
C LEU A 37 -0.97 -7.11 10.89
N GLY A 38 -1.55 -5.91 11.00
CA GLY A 38 -1.42 -5.01 12.15
C GLY A 38 -0.27 -4.00 12.05
N LEU A 39 0.37 -3.86 10.89
CA LEU A 39 1.49 -2.95 10.72
C LEU A 39 1.00 -1.53 10.44
N ALA A 40 1.76 -0.53 10.92
CA ALA A 40 1.67 0.83 10.38
C ALA A 40 2.17 0.81 8.93
N THR A 41 1.28 1.05 7.98
CA THR A 41 1.59 0.79 6.57
C THR A 41 1.75 2.06 5.76
N HIS A 42 2.84 2.11 5.01
CA HIS A 42 3.18 3.17 4.08
C HIS A 42 3.17 2.67 2.63
N VAL A 43 2.73 3.51 1.71
CA VAL A 43 2.85 3.32 0.27
C VAL A 43 3.74 4.42 -0.29
N VAL A 44 4.76 4.03 -1.05
CA VAL A 44 5.67 4.97 -1.73
C VAL A 44 5.48 4.79 -3.23
N GLU A 45 5.00 5.83 -3.90
CA GLU A 45 4.82 5.87 -5.34
C GLU A 45 5.69 6.98 -5.93
N PHE A 46 6.28 6.74 -7.10
CA PHE A 46 7.13 7.71 -7.77
C PHE A 46 6.31 8.71 -8.60
N ALA A 47 5.19 8.26 -9.16
CA ALA A 47 4.27 9.11 -9.87
C ALA A 47 3.55 10.06 -8.90
N PRO A 48 3.13 11.24 -9.38
CA PRO A 48 2.44 12.23 -8.54
C PRO A 48 1.03 11.79 -8.08
N ARG A 49 0.61 10.57 -8.40
CA ARG A 49 -0.68 9.99 -7.99
C ARG A 49 -0.62 8.46 -7.97
N LEU A 50 -1.49 7.85 -7.18
CA LEU A 50 -1.75 6.41 -7.18
C LEU A 50 -2.43 5.96 -8.49
N MET A 51 -2.17 4.72 -8.89
CA MET A 51 -2.71 4.08 -10.09
C MET A 51 -2.63 4.97 -11.36
N PRO A 52 -1.46 5.56 -11.69
CA PRO A 52 -1.36 6.64 -12.67
C PRO A 52 -1.76 6.25 -14.10
N VAL A 53 -1.78 4.95 -14.43
CA VAL A 53 -2.19 4.42 -15.74
C VAL A 53 -3.70 4.13 -15.78
N GLN A 54 -4.34 3.91 -14.63
CA GLN A 54 -5.73 3.47 -14.52
C GLN A 54 -6.69 4.60 -14.14
N VAL A 55 -6.23 5.61 -13.40
CA VAL A 55 -7.05 6.75 -12.98
C VAL A 55 -6.44 8.08 -13.37
N ASP A 56 -7.32 9.04 -13.64
CA ASP A 56 -6.97 10.43 -13.86
C ASP A 56 -6.66 11.14 -12.53
N GLU A 57 -6.43 12.45 -12.59
CA GLU A 57 -6.10 13.27 -11.42
C GLU A 57 -7.23 13.29 -10.38
N GLY A 58 -8.47 13.45 -10.82
CA GLY A 58 -9.65 13.45 -9.94
C GLY A 58 -9.84 12.10 -9.25
N GLY A 59 -9.74 11.01 -10.01
CA GLY A 59 -9.80 9.65 -9.50
C GLY A 59 -8.65 9.33 -8.55
N GLY A 60 -7.43 9.75 -8.88
CA GLY A 60 -6.25 9.59 -8.01
C GLY A 60 -6.42 10.33 -6.68
N ALA A 61 -6.94 11.55 -6.70
CA ALA A 61 -7.22 12.32 -5.48
C ALA A 61 -8.33 11.68 -4.63
N ALA A 62 -9.37 11.12 -5.26
CA ALA A 62 -10.42 10.39 -4.55
C ALA A 62 -9.89 9.09 -3.94
N LEU A 63 -9.07 8.34 -4.68
CA LEU A 63 -8.42 7.13 -4.20
C LEU A 63 -7.49 7.43 -3.03
N LEU A 64 -6.67 8.48 -3.12
CA LEU A 64 -5.77 8.90 -2.05
C LEU A 64 -6.51 9.14 -0.73
N ARG A 65 -7.64 9.87 -0.76
CA ARG A 65 -8.47 10.08 0.44
C ARG A 65 -8.98 8.77 1.01
N THR A 66 -9.54 7.90 0.15
CA THR A 66 -10.05 6.59 0.59
C THR A 66 -8.97 5.76 1.28
N VAL A 67 -7.77 5.66 0.71
CA VAL A 67 -6.69 4.86 1.32
C VAL A 67 -6.16 5.48 2.61
N GLN A 68 -6.13 6.82 2.71
CA GLN A 68 -5.76 7.53 3.93
C GLN A 68 -6.79 7.36 5.04
N ASP A 69 -8.09 7.39 4.71
CA ASP A 69 -9.18 7.11 5.65
C ASP A 69 -9.14 5.65 6.12
N MET A 70 -8.63 4.76 5.28
CA MET A 70 -8.26 3.40 5.67
C MET A 70 -6.96 3.33 6.48
N GLY A 71 -6.38 4.44 6.94
CA GLY A 71 -5.21 4.45 7.81
C GLY A 71 -3.89 4.07 7.12
N LEU A 72 -3.83 4.10 5.79
CA LEU A 72 -2.58 3.96 5.03
C LEU A 72 -1.94 5.33 4.84
N SER A 73 -0.63 5.42 5.05
CA SER A 73 0.13 6.64 4.73
C SER A 73 0.68 6.54 3.31
N VAL A 74 0.48 7.58 2.50
CA VAL A 74 0.92 7.58 1.10
C VAL A 74 1.94 8.70 0.88
N HIS A 75 3.02 8.36 0.17
CA HIS A 75 4.09 9.27 -0.25
C HIS A 75 4.18 9.19 -1.77
N THR A 76 3.97 10.32 -2.44
CA THR A 76 4.00 10.51 -3.90
C THR A 76 4.86 11.70 -4.25
#